data_AF-A0A1Y2A1Z8-F1
#
_entry.id   AF-A0A1Y2A1Z8-F1
#
_cell.length_a   1.000
_cell.length_b   1.000
_cell.length_c   1.000
_cell.angle_alpha   90.00
_cell.angle_beta   90.00
_cell.angle_gamma   90.00
#
_symmetry.space_group_name_H-M   'P 1'
#
loop_
_entity.id
_entity.type
_entity.pdbx_description
1 polymer ?
#
loop_
_entity_poly.entity_id
_entity_poly.type
_entity_poly.pdbx_seq_one_letter_code
_entity_poly.pdbx_strand_id
1 'polypeptide(L)'
;MSQLIRVPLQIHFRQVLPNTRTRLFSSTTTNQLSWTQYFSHRAQYRSYERKTGLIGASIATLGLASYFTFIREYKEDELVRKTGREMLYFQAFLMLLVTAPLGYLAGVTVGARLWRQATPKNLRVTLDHMEKELHTRIHKIRPNDWNNQLQSRSEAAPDWHGEKINSVQAYRTWVRNHKLFNIKMYGGQQFAPRLFRKQ
;
A
#
# COMPACT_ATOMS: atom_id res chain seq x y z
N MET A 1 -6.49 50.08 43.16
CA MET A 1 -5.28 49.43 42.62
C MET A 1 -5.45 47.92 42.82
N SER A 2 -5.35 47.17 41.72
CA SER A 2 -5.90 45.82 41.51
C SER A 2 -5.31 44.71 42.38
N GLN A 3 -6.19 43.82 42.85
CA GLN A 3 -5.84 42.50 43.40
C GLN A 3 -5.80 41.47 42.27
N LEU A 4 -4.64 40.83 42.05
CA LEU A 4 -4.45 39.78 41.04
C LEU A 4 -4.65 38.39 41.66
N ILE A 5 -5.75 37.74 41.29
CA ILE A 5 -6.05 36.35 41.62
C ILE A 5 -5.23 35.44 40.68
N ARG A 6 -4.31 34.64 41.24
CA ARG A 6 -3.63 33.57 40.49
C ARG A 6 -4.41 32.27 40.64
N VAL A 7 -5.01 31.79 39.55
CA VAL A 7 -5.58 30.44 39.45
C VAL A 7 -4.54 29.51 38.83
N PRO A 8 -4.10 28.41 39.49
CA PRO A 8 -3.23 27.44 38.87
C PRO A 8 -4.05 26.49 37.98
N LEU A 9 -3.74 26.48 36.68
CA LEU A 9 -4.36 25.64 35.67
C LEU A 9 -3.69 24.26 35.70
N GLN A 10 -4.22 23.32 36.49
CA GLN A 10 -3.77 21.92 36.48
C GLN A 10 -4.39 21.17 35.30
N ILE A 11 -3.57 20.88 34.28
CA ILE A 11 -3.94 20.05 33.14
C ILE A 11 -3.74 18.59 33.56
N HIS A 12 -4.83 17.90 33.93
CA HIS A 12 -4.81 16.45 34.11
C HIS A 12 -4.76 15.76 32.75
N PHE A 13 -3.58 15.29 32.37
CA PHE A 13 -3.39 14.44 31.20
C PHE A 13 -3.90 13.02 31.51
N ARG A 14 -5.17 12.74 31.16
CA ARG A 14 -5.75 11.40 31.29
C ARG A 14 -5.11 10.49 30.25
N GLN A 15 -4.13 9.70 30.67
CA GLN A 15 -3.48 8.70 29.82
C GLN A 15 -4.51 7.66 29.39
N VAL A 16 -4.98 7.76 28.14
CA VAL A 16 -5.76 6.71 27.48
C VAL A 16 -4.79 5.62 27.07
N LEU A 17 -4.63 4.59 27.90
CA LEU A 17 -3.89 3.39 27.53
C LEU A 17 -4.67 2.65 26.43
N PRO A 18 -4.09 2.41 25.24
CA PRO A 18 -4.70 1.53 24.26
C PRO A 18 -4.64 0.10 24.78
N ASN A 19 -5.79 -0.42 25.24
CA ASN A 19 -5.97 -1.82 25.62
C ASN A 19 -5.88 -2.70 24.38
N THR A 20 -4.65 -3.02 23.98
CA THR A 20 -4.37 -3.89 22.85
C THR A 20 -4.45 -5.33 23.35
N ARG A 21 -5.67 -5.87 23.44
CA ARG A 21 -5.86 -7.31 23.64
C ARG A 21 -5.44 -8.03 22.36
N THR A 22 -4.18 -8.43 22.29
CA THR A 22 -3.68 -9.43 21.34
C THR A 22 -4.36 -10.76 21.64
N ARG A 23 -5.54 -11.00 21.06
CA ARG A 23 -6.11 -12.34 20.99
C ARG A 23 -5.21 -13.17 20.10
N LEU A 24 -4.37 -14.00 20.70
CA LEU A 24 -3.63 -15.05 20.02
C LEU A 24 -4.67 -16.01 19.43
N PHE A 25 -4.89 -15.93 18.12
CA PHE A 25 -5.67 -16.93 17.41
C PHE A 25 -4.79 -18.17 17.28
N SER A 26 -5.08 -19.21 18.07
CA SER A 26 -4.51 -20.53 17.86
C SER A 26 -4.99 -21.06 16.50
N SER A 27 -4.07 -21.23 15.57
CA SER A 27 -4.34 -21.89 14.29
C SER A 27 -4.51 -23.38 14.54
N THR A 28 -5.73 -23.89 14.36
CA THR A 28 -6.03 -25.32 14.38
C THR A 28 -5.17 -26.04 13.34
N THR A 29 -4.44 -27.05 13.78
CA THR A 29 -3.62 -27.98 13.00
C THR A 29 -4.50 -28.78 12.03
N THR A 30 -4.71 -28.20 10.85
CA THR A 30 -4.86 -28.94 9.60
C THR A 30 -3.85 -28.35 8.64
N ASN A 31 -3.44 -29.08 7.61
CA ASN A 31 -2.42 -28.72 6.62
C ASN A 31 -2.77 -27.47 5.76
N GLN A 32 -3.61 -26.57 6.26
CA GLN A 32 -4.20 -25.43 5.59
C GLN A 32 -3.72 -24.13 6.26
N LEU A 33 -3.22 -23.21 5.45
CA LEU A 33 -2.70 -21.91 5.87
C LEU A 33 -3.81 -21.05 6.50
N SER A 34 -3.57 -20.48 7.67
CA SER A 34 -4.56 -19.60 8.32
C SER A 34 -4.70 -18.25 7.60
N TRP A 35 -5.87 -17.61 7.69
CA TRP A 35 -6.12 -16.29 7.07
C TRP A 35 -5.14 -15.20 7.54
N THR A 36 -4.75 -15.22 8.80
CA THR A 36 -3.76 -14.28 9.35
C THR A 36 -2.39 -14.49 8.72
N GLN A 37 -1.96 -15.74 8.56
CA GLN A 37 -0.71 -16.09 7.87
C GLN A 37 -0.76 -15.69 6.40
N TYR A 38 -1.86 -15.98 5.69
CA TYR A 38 -2.06 -15.55 4.30
C TYR A 38 -1.90 -14.03 4.14
N PHE A 39 -2.58 -13.24 4.98
CA PHE A 39 -2.48 -11.79 4.92
C PHE A 39 -1.07 -11.27 5.24
N SER A 40 -0.33 -11.94 6.14
CA SER A 40 1.08 -11.61 6.38
C SER A 40 1.95 -11.88 5.15
N HIS A 41 1.75 -12.98 4.42
CA HIS A 41 2.50 -13.27 3.20
C HIS A 41 2.18 -12.28 2.07
N ARG A 42 0.91 -11.90 1.92
CA ARG A 42 0.48 -10.84 0.98
C ARG A 42 1.13 -9.49 1.31
N ALA A 43 1.18 -9.14 2.60
CA ALA A 43 1.84 -7.92 3.06
C ALA A 43 3.36 -7.97 2.85
N GLN A 44 3.98 -9.13 3.06
CA GLN A 44 5.39 -9.37 2.79
C GLN A 44 5.69 -9.16 1.31
N TYR A 45 4.94 -9.77 0.39
CA TYR A 45 5.14 -9.62 -1.06
C TYR A 45 5.23 -8.14 -1.48
N ARG A 46 4.27 -7.32 -1.03
CA ARG A 46 4.26 -5.87 -1.30
C ARG A 46 5.42 -5.12 -0.63
N SER A 47 5.86 -5.59 0.54
CA SER A 47 7.04 -5.04 1.21
C SER A 47 8.31 -5.33 0.42
N TYR A 48 8.45 -6.53 -0.16
CA TYR A 48 9.57 -6.87 -1.04
C TYR A 48 9.61 -5.95 -2.26
N GLU A 49 8.50 -5.79 -2.97
CA GLU A 49 8.40 -4.89 -4.13
C GLU A 49 8.80 -3.45 -3.77
N ARG A 50 8.26 -2.90 -2.66
CA ARG A 50 8.58 -1.53 -2.23
C ARG A 50 10.05 -1.38 -1.81
N LYS A 51 10.59 -2.32 -1.03
CA LYS A 51 11.97 -2.26 -0.55
C LYS A 51 12.97 -2.38 -1.70
N THR A 52 12.77 -3.35 -2.58
CA THR A 52 13.64 -3.56 -3.75
C THR A 52 13.50 -2.46 -4.78
N GLY A 53 12.30 -1.89 -4.96
CA GLY A 53 12.10 -0.68 -5.75
C GLY A 53 12.90 0.51 -5.20
N LEU A 54 12.84 0.76 -3.89
CA LEU A 54 13.63 1.83 -3.27
C LEU A 54 15.15 1.60 -3.40
N ILE A 55 15.61 0.36 -3.23
CA ILE A 55 17.01 -0.02 -3.42
C ILE A 55 17.42 0.15 -4.90
N GLY A 56 16.59 -0.26 -5.85
CA GLY A 56 16.85 -0.08 -7.27
C GLY A 56 16.95 1.39 -7.66
N ALA A 57 16.04 2.23 -7.14
CA ALA A 57 16.07 3.67 -7.34
C ALA A 57 17.32 4.32 -6.72
N SER A 58 17.75 3.88 -5.54
CA SER A 58 18.96 4.42 -4.91
C SER A 58 20.22 4.03 -5.68
N ILE A 59 20.36 2.77 -6.11
CA ILE A 59 21.48 2.31 -6.94
C ILE A 59 21.53 3.11 -8.24
N ALA A 60 20.40 3.30 -8.91
CA ALA A 60 20.33 4.05 -10.17
C ALA A 60 20.72 5.53 -9.97
N THR A 61 20.27 6.14 -8.88
CA THR A 61 20.61 7.54 -8.54
C THR A 61 22.08 7.69 -8.17
N LEU A 62 22.65 6.75 -7.41
CA LEU A 62 24.07 6.73 -7.09
C LEU A 62 24.95 6.50 -8.32
N GLY A 63 24.51 5.63 -9.24
CA GLY A 63 25.17 5.43 -10.54
C GLY A 63 25.14 6.69 -11.43
N LEU A 64 24.03 7.43 -11.40
CA LEU A 64 23.96 8.72 -12.09
C LEU A 64 24.88 9.76 -11.45
N ALA A 65 24.92 9.82 -10.12
CA ALA A 65 25.80 10.71 -9.38
C ALA A 65 27.28 10.42 -9.68
N SER A 66 27.68 9.14 -9.66
CA SER A 66 29.05 8.73 -9.98
C SER A 66 29.45 9.04 -11.43
N TYR A 67 28.50 8.90 -12.37
CA TYR A 67 28.70 9.31 -13.76
C TYR A 67 28.98 10.82 -13.87
N PHE A 68 28.21 11.66 -13.18
CA PHE A 68 28.44 13.11 -13.21
C PHE A 68 29.72 13.54 -12.48
N THR A 69 30.11 12.88 -11.38
CA THR A 69 31.39 13.17 -10.73
C THR A 69 32.56 12.79 -11.64
N PHE A 70 32.48 11.64 -12.31
CA PHE A 70 33.50 11.23 -13.28
C PHE A 70 33.62 12.21 -14.44
N ILE A 71 32.51 12.66 -15.02
CA ILE A 71 32.55 13.64 -16.11
C ILE A 71 33.15 14.98 -15.67
N ARG A 72 32.85 15.43 -14.45
CA ARG A 72 33.44 16.66 -13.91
C ARG A 72 34.95 16.53 -13.78
N GLU A 73 35.44 15.44 -13.21
CA GLU A 73 36.88 15.29 -12.99
C GLU A 73 37.71 15.19 -14.28
N TYR A 74 37.15 14.59 -15.35
CA TYR A 74 37.91 14.34 -16.58
C TYR A 74 37.65 15.34 -17.72
N LYS A 75 36.50 16.03 -17.76
CA LYS A 75 36.06 16.79 -18.94
C LYS A 75 35.35 18.12 -18.64
N GLU A 76 35.47 18.65 -17.41
CA GLU A 76 34.73 19.86 -17.02
C GLU A 76 35.05 21.06 -17.94
N ASP A 77 36.31 21.32 -18.27
CA ASP A 77 36.70 22.51 -19.04
C ASP A 77 36.11 22.54 -20.46
N GLU A 78 36.07 21.39 -21.14
CA GLU A 78 35.52 21.29 -22.50
C GLU A 78 33.98 21.33 -22.48
N LEU A 79 33.36 20.62 -21.54
CA LEU A 79 31.90 20.50 -21.45
C LEU A 79 31.24 21.78 -20.93
N VAL A 80 31.86 22.48 -19.97
CA VAL A 80 31.37 23.77 -19.47
C VAL A 80 31.48 24.82 -20.56
N ARG A 81 32.55 24.83 -21.35
CA ARG A 81 32.72 25.77 -22.47
C ARG A 81 31.71 25.53 -23.59
N LYS A 82 31.37 24.28 -23.90
CA LYS A 82 30.47 23.92 -25.00
C LYS A 82 28.99 24.04 -24.64
N THR A 83 28.63 23.65 -23.43
CA THR A 83 27.22 23.45 -23.03
C THR A 83 26.75 24.52 -22.03
N GLY A 84 27.68 25.16 -21.31
CA GLY A 84 27.36 26.06 -20.20
C GLY A 84 27.00 25.28 -18.93
N ARG A 85 27.42 25.82 -17.78
CA ARG A 85 27.25 25.16 -16.47
C ARG A 85 25.78 24.93 -16.11
N GLU A 86 24.91 25.89 -16.44
CA GLU A 86 23.47 25.82 -16.17
C GLU A 86 22.78 24.68 -16.93
N MET A 87 23.15 24.47 -18.20
CA MET A 87 22.59 23.41 -19.03
C MET A 87 23.02 22.02 -18.53
N LEU A 88 24.23 21.88 -17.97
CA LEU A 88 24.68 20.63 -17.36
C LEU A 88 23.84 20.25 -16.13
N TYR A 89 23.46 21.23 -15.30
CA TYR A 89 22.54 20.98 -14.18
C TYR A 89 21.15 20.58 -14.65
N PHE A 90 20.63 21.26 -15.67
CA PHE A 90 19.35 20.91 -16.27
C PHE A 90 19.37 19.48 -16.85
N GLN A 91 20.42 19.11 -17.56
CA GLN A 91 20.59 17.75 -18.09
C GLN A 91 20.69 16.71 -16.97
N ALA A 92 21.41 17.00 -15.89
CA ALA A 92 21.48 16.13 -14.72
C ALA A 92 20.11 15.94 -14.06
N PHE A 93 19.33 17.01 -13.94
CA PHE A 93 17.97 16.97 -13.44
C PHE A 93 17.05 16.11 -14.32
N LEU A 94 17.07 16.31 -15.64
CA LEU A 94 16.29 15.49 -16.58
C LEU A 94 16.69 14.01 -16.51
N MET A 95 17.99 13.73 -16.44
CA MET A 95 18.49 12.36 -16.30
C MET A 95 18.05 11.73 -14.98
N LEU A 96 18.00 12.48 -13.89
CA LEU A 96 17.51 11.99 -12.60
C LEU A 96 16.02 11.63 -12.67
N LEU A 97 15.20 12.48 -13.31
CA LEU A 97 13.77 12.23 -13.49
C LEU A 97 13.47 10.96 -14.30
N VAL A 98 14.38 10.55 -15.18
CA VAL A 98 14.25 9.31 -15.96
C VAL A 98 14.85 8.12 -15.21
N THR A 99 16.05 8.30 -14.64
CA THR A 99 16.84 7.21 -14.05
C THR A 99 16.26 6.71 -12.74
N ALA A 100 15.72 7.59 -11.88
CA ALA A 100 15.17 7.19 -10.59
C ALA A 100 13.89 6.33 -10.73
N PRO A 101 12.88 6.70 -11.55
CA PRO A 101 11.73 5.83 -11.81
C PRO A 101 12.11 4.53 -12.51
N LEU A 102 13.03 4.58 -13.49
CA LEU A 102 13.51 3.36 -14.15
C LEU A 102 14.21 2.40 -13.18
N GLY A 103 15.05 2.93 -12.29
CA GLY A 103 15.67 2.16 -11.21
C GLY A 103 14.63 1.57 -10.26
N TYR A 104 13.57 2.31 -9.94
CA TYR A 104 12.46 1.82 -9.13
C TYR A 104 11.71 0.66 -9.80
N LEU A 105 11.34 0.81 -11.06
CA LEU A 105 10.68 -0.23 -11.87
C LEU A 105 11.55 -1.49 -11.95
N ALA A 106 12.85 -1.33 -12.27
CA ALA A 106 13.80 -2.43 -12.29
C ALA A 106 13.85 -3.13 -10.93
N GLY A 107 13.95 -2.37 -9.83
CA GLY A 107 13.92 -2.88 -8.47
C GLY A 107 12.66 -3.70 -8.16
N VAL A 108 11.47 -3.19 -8.48
CA VAL A 108 10.19 -3.89 -8.25
C VAL A 108 10.14 -5.24 -8.99
N THR A 109 10.61 -5.28 -10.25
CA THR A 109 10.64 -6.55 -11.01
C THR A 109 11.58 -7.59 -10.40
N VAL A 110 12.73 -7.15 -9.88
CA VAL A 110 13.67 -8.01 -9.15
C VAL A 110 13.06 -8.47 -7.82
N GLY A 111 12.38 -7.59 -7.09
CA GLY A 111 11.68 -7.93 -5.85
C GLY A 111 10.63 -9.03 -6.01
N ALA A 112 9.82 -8.95 -7.07
CA ALA A 112 8.83 -9.98 -7.37
C ALA A 112 9.49 -11.35 -7.62
N ARG A 113 10.65 -11.37 -8.29
CA ARG A 113 11.43 -12.60 -8.54
C ARG A 113 12.05 -13.15 -7.25
N LEU A 114 12.66 -12.28 -6.44
CA LEU A 114 13.26 -12.67 -5.16
C LEU A 114 12.23 -13.29 -4.22
N TRP A 115 11.03 -12.71 -4.11
CA TRP A 115 9.97 -13.29 -3.29
C TRP A 115 9.52 -14.66 -3.82
N ARG A 116 9.38 -14.81 -5.15
CA ARG A 116 9.02 -16.10 -5.78
C ARG A 116 10.05 -17.19 -5.57
N GLN A 117 11.33 -16.84 -5.43
CA GLN A 117 12.43 -17.77 -5.13
C GLN A 117 12.50 -18.09 -3.64
N ALA A 118 12.30 -17.09 -2.77
CA ALA A 118 12.30 -17.27 -1.31
C ALA A 118 11.08 -18.07 -0.81
N THR A 119 9.97 -18.05 -1.56
CA THR A 119 8.73 -18.74 -1.17
C THR A 119 8.64 -20.13 -1.81
N PRO A 120 8.49 -21.21 -1.03
CA PRO A 120 8.41 -22.56 -1.57
C PRO A 120 7.18 -22.75 -2.46
N LYS A 121 7.32 -23.57 -3.52
CA LYS A 121 6.26 -23.79 -4.53
C LYS A 121 4.93 -24.24 -3.91
N ASN A 122 4.98 -25.14 -2.92
CA ASN A 122 3.77 -25.66 -2.26
C ASN A 122 2.99 -24.54 -1.55
N LEU A 123 3.70 -23.64 -0.86
CA LEU A 123 3.09 -22.50 -0.19
C LEU A 123 2.47 -21.54 -1.20
N ARG A 124 3.12 -21.32 -2.35
CA ARG A 124 2.57 -20.46 -3.42
C ARG A 124 1.24 -20.98 -3.96
N VAL A 125 1.12 -22.29 -4.18
CA VAL A 125 -0.15 -22.89 -4.64
C VAL A 125 -1.27 -22.66 -3.61
N THR A 126 -0.98 -22.83 -2.32
CA THR A 126 -1.94 -22.55 -1.24
C THR A 126 -2.32 -21.07 -1.18
N LEU A 127 -1.34 -20.16 -1.33
CA LEU A 127 -1.58 -18.72 -1.39
C LEU A 127 -2.47 -18.34 -2.57
N ASP A 128 -2.23 -18.90 -3.76
CA ASP A 128 -3.02 -18.65 -4.97
C ASP A 128 -4.48 -19.12 -4.79
N HIS A 129 -4.70 -20.27 -4.12
CA HIS A 129 -6.05 -20.76 -3.81
C HIS A 129 -6.78 -19.79 -2.85
N MET A 130 -6.11 -19.38 -1.78
CA MET A 130 -6.69 -18.42 -0.82
C MET A 130 -6.93 -17.04 -1.45
N GLU A 131 -6.10 -16.62 -2.40
CA GLU A 131 -6.31 -15.39 -3.16
C GLU A 131 -7.56 -15.47 -4.04
N LYS A 132 -7.79 -16.59 -4.73
CA LYS A 132 -9.02 -16.82 -5.49
C LYS A 132 -10.26 -16.83 -4.58
N GLU A 133 -10.16 -17.45 -3.42
CA GLU A 133 -11.24 -17.41 -2.42
C GLU A 133 -11.52 -15.99 -1.94
N LEU A 134 -10.46 -15.22 -1.63
CA LEU A 134 -10.59 -13.82 -1.21
C LEU A 134 -11.26 -12.99 -2.31
N HIS A 135 -10.81 -13.14 -3.56
CA HIS A 135 -11.39 -12.46 -4.71
C HIS A 135 -12.88 -12.77 -4.84
N THR A 136 -13.26 -14.04 -4.69
CA THR A 136 -14.66 -14.47 -4.72
C THR A 136 -15.48 -13.83 -3.59
N ARG A 137 -14.91 -13.73 -2.38
CA ARG A 137 -15.56 -13.07 -1.24
C ARG A 137 -15.74 -11.56 -1.47
N ILE A 138 -14.72 -10.88 -2.00
CA ILE A 138 -14.78 -9.46 -2.35
C ILE A 138 -15.85 -9.21 -3.42
N HIS A 139 -15.86 -10.04 -4.47
CA HIS A 139 -16.84 -9.93 -5.55
C HIS A 139 -18.28 -10.11 -5.07
N LYS A 140 -18.53 -10.94 -4.05
CA LYS A 140 -19.88 -11.12 -3.47
C LYS A 140 -20.35 -9.93 -2.64
N ILE A 141 -19.43 -9.14 -2.09
CA ILE A 141 -19.73 -8.05 -1.14
C ILE A 141 -19.84 -6.71 -1.86
N ARG A 142 -19.13 -6.52 -2.97
CA ARG A 142 -19.23 -5.30 -3.77
C ARG A 142 -20.63 -5.17 -4.40
N PRO A 143 -21.19 -3.95 -4.47
CA PRO A 143 -22.35 -3.67 -5.30
C PRO A 143 -22.04 -4.01 -6.77
N ASN A 144 -23.04 -4.48 -7.54
CA ASN A 144 -22.83 -4.76 -8.97
C ASN A 144 -22.73 -3.48 -9.82
N ASP A 145 -23.20 -2.35 -9.30
CA ASP A 145 -23.37 -1.12 -10.07
C ASP A 145 -22.18 -0.17 -9.86
N TRP A 146 -21.27 -0.16 -10.84
CA TRP A 146 -20.13 0.78 -10.92
C TRP A 146 -20.60 2.25 -11.04
N ASN A 147 -21.72 2.50 -11.72
CA ASN A 147 -22.23 3.84 -11.99
C ASN A 147 -22.56 4.65 -10.72
N ASN A 148 -22.92 3.96 -9.63
CA ASN A 148 -23.27 4.63 -8.36
C ASN A 148 -22.03 5.05 -7.56
N GLN A 149 -20.87 4.41 -7.79
CA GLN A 149 -19.61 4.91 -7.23
C GLN A 149 -19.21 6.26 -7.84
N LEU A 150 -19.48 6.47 -9.14
CA LEU A 150 -19.20 7.74 -9.83
C LEU A 150 -20.12 8.88 -9.37
N GLN A 151 -21.36 8.54 -8.95
CA GLN A 151 -22.33 9.50 -8.41
C GLN A 151 -22.04 9.89 -6.95
N SER A 152 -21.26 9.09 -6.22
CA SER A 152 -20.75 9.42 -4.88
C SER A 152 -19.67 10.50 -4.93
N ARG A 153 -19.99 11.68 -5.48
CA ARG A 153 -19.05 12.78 -5.69
C ARG A 153 -18.67 13.51 -4.40
N SER A 154 -19.48 13.34 -3.34
CA SER A 154 -19.33 14.05 -2.06
C SER A 154 -18.76 13.17 -0.93
N GLU A 155 -18.87 11.84 -1.04
CA GLU A 155 -18.29 10.89 -0.08
C GLU A 155 -17.27 9.99 -0.80
N ALA A 156 -16.05 9.89 -0.27
CA ALA A 156 -15.03 9.02 -0.81
C ALA A 156 -15.56 7.58 -0.89
N ALA A 157 -15.71 7.07 -2.11
CA ALA A 157 -16.25 5.74 -2.35
C ALA A 157 -15.36 4.67 -1.68
N PRO A 158 -15.96 3.60 -1.11
CA PRO A 158 -15.19 2.47 -0.59
C PRO A 158 -14.30 1.86 -1.68
N ASP A 159 -13.12 1.38 -1.28
CA ASP A 159 -12.16 0.67 -2.16
C ASP A 159 -12.86 -0.51 -2.86
N TRP A 160 -13.09 -0.37 -4.17
CA TRP A 160 -13.84 -1.33 -4.99
C TRP A 160 -13.16 -2.68 -5.16
N HIS A 161 -11.83 -2.70 -5.23
CA HIS A 161 -11.04 -3.92 -5.48
C HIS A 161 -10.52 -4.57 -4.21
N GLY A 162 -10.65 -3.90 -3.05
CA GLY A 162 -10.06 -4.37 -1.82
C GLY A 162 -8.53 -4.39 -1.90
N GLU A 163 -7.94 -3.49 -2.70
CA GLU A 163 -6.50 -3.39 -2.85
C GLU A 163 -5.82 -3.23 -1.49
N LYS A 164 -6.44 -2.51 -0.56
CA LYS A 164 -5.86 -2.16 0.75
C LYS A 164 -6.02 -3.25 1.83
N ILE A 165 -6.56 -4.43 1.49
CA ILE A 165 -6.82 -5.50 2.46
C ILE A 165 -5.54 -6.29 2.73
N ASN A 166 -4.81 -5.88 3.78
CA ASN A 166 -3.55 -6.51 4.22
C ASN A 166 -3.67 -7.26 5.55
N SER A 167 -4.84 -7.26 6.19
CA SER A 167 -5.08 -7.94 7.47
C SER A 167 -6.54 -8.33 7.63
N VAL A 168 -6.82 -9.25 8.55
CA VAL A 168 -8.19 -9.66 8.87
C VAL A 168 -9.00 -8.47 9.42
N GLN A 169 -8.37 -7.57 10.17
CA GLN A 169 -9.03 -6.36 10.67
C GLN A 169 -9.38 -5.40 9.53
N ALA A 170 -8.45 -5.17 8.61
CA ALA A 170 -8.68 -4.36 7.42
C ALA A 170 -9.82 -4.93 6.58
N TYR A 171 -9.90 -6.26 6.43
CA TYR A 171 -11.01 -6.93 5.75
C TYR A 171 -12.36 -6.63 6.44
N ARG A 172 -12.44 -6.75 7.78
CA ARG A 172 -13.69 -6.46 8.51
C ARG A 172 -14.12 -5.00 8.38
N THR A 173 -13.18 -4.07 8.44
CA THR A 173 -13.44 -2.65 8.21
C THR A 173 -13.91 -2.41 6.78
N TRP A 174 -13.27 -3.03 5.80
CA TRP A 174 -13.68 -2.97 4.40
C TRP A 174 -15.11 -3.46 4.18
N VAL A 175 -15.49 -4.60 4.77
CA VAL A 175 -16.87 -5.11 4.72
C VAL A 175 -17.85 -4.14 5.38
N ARG A 176 -17.50 -3.56 6.53
CA ARG A 176 -18.35 -2.58 7.22
C ARG A 176 -18.56 -1.34 6.35
N ASN A 177 -17.51 -0.83 5.72
CA ASN A 177 -17.59 0.35 4.86
C ASN A 177 -18.50 0.09 3.65
N HIS A 178 -18.43 -1.12 3.06
CA HIS A 178 -19.32 -1.51 1.96
C HIS A 178 -20.78 -1.61 2.39
N LYS A 179 -21.05 -2.16 3.59
CA LYS A 179 -22.39 -2.20 4.17
C LYS A 179 -22.96 -0.81 4.39
N LEU A 180 -22.19 0.08 5.04
CA LEU A 180 -22.60 1.45 5.30
C LEU A 180 -22.87 2.21 3.99
N PHE A 181 -22.01 2.05 3.00
CA PHE A 181 -22.19 2.67 1.68
C PHE A 181 -23.46 2.20 0.99
N ASN A 182 -23.73 0.90 0.97
CA ASN A 182 -24.94 0.37 0.34
C ASN A 182 -26.21 0.80 1.11
N ILE A 183 -26.17 0.86 2.44
CA ILE A 183 -27.28 1.41 3.22
C ILE A 183 -27.56 2.86 2.81
N LYS A 184 -26.52 3.69 2.66
CA LYS A 184 -26.65 5.08 2.22
C LYS A 184 -27.18 5.20 0.78
N MET A 185 -26.67 4.39 -0.14
CA MET A 185 -27.02 4.52 -1.57
C MET A 185 -28.33 3.85 -1.96
N TYR A 186 -28.72 2.78 -1.26
CA TYR A 186 -29.86 1.93 -1.65
C TYR A 186 -30.89 1.72 -0.53
N GLY A 187 -30.81 2.49 0.56
CA GLY A 187 -31.73 2.37 1.69
C GLY A 187 -31.73 0.98 2.34
N GLY A 188 -30.64 0.23 2.20
CA GLY A 188 -30.49 -1.13 2.75
C GLY A 188 -31.12 -2.26 1.90
N GLN A 189 -31.78 -1.96 0.79
CA GLN A 189 -32.49 -3.00 -0.01
C GLN A 189 -31.56 -3.87 -0.87
N GLN A 190 -30.38 -3.37 -1.25
CA GLN A 190 -29.46 -4.10 -2.13
C GLN A 190 -28.41 -4.95 -1.41
N PHE A 191 -28.21 -4.81 -0.08
CA PHE A 191 -27.31 -5.70 0.67
C PHE A 191 -27.96 -7.04 1.04
N ALA A 192 -29.09 -7.39 0.44
CA ALA A 192 -29.56 -8.76 0.45
C ALA A 192 -28.68 -9.56 -0.51
N PRO A 193 -27.78 -10.44 -0.04
CA PRO A 193 -27.18 -11.41 -0.95
C PRO A 193 -28.35 -12.15 -1.59
N ARG A 194 -28.51 -12.03 -2.92
CA ARG A 194 -29.55 -12.71 -3.70
C ARG A 194 -29.29 -14.23 -3.73
N LEU A 195 -29.19 -14.88 -2.58
CA LEU A 195 -28.87 -16.29 -2.39
C LEU A 195 -29.98 -17.07 -1.67
N PHE A 196 -31.13 -16.46 -1.40
CA PHE A 196 -32.29 -17.14 -0.78
C PHE A 196 -33.62 -16.92 -1.49
N ARG A 197 -33.62 -16.63 -2.80
CA ARG A 197 -34.82 -16.87 -3.61
C ARG A 197 -34.59 -18.19 -4.33
N LYS A 198 -34.99 -19.29 -3.68
CA LYS A 198 -35.15 -20.60 -4.32
C LYS A 198 -35.91 -20.40 -5.64
N GLN A 199 -35.34 -20.89 -6.73
CA GLN A 199 -36.15 -21.40 -7.84
C GLN A 199 -36.44 -22.86 -7.54
#